data_AF-A0A938RQF8-F1
#
_entry.id   AF-A0A938RQF8-F1
#
_cell.length_a   1.000
_cell.length_b   1.000
_cell.length_c   1.000
_cell.angle_alpha   90.00
_cell.angle_beta   90.00
_cell.angle_gamma   90.00
#
_symmetry.space_group_name_H-M   'P 1'
#
loop_
_entity.id
_entity.type
_entity.pdbx_description
1 polymer ?
#
loop_
_entity_poly.entity_id
_entity_poly.type
_entity_poly.pdbx_seq_one_letter_code
_entity_poly.pdbx_strand_id
1 'polypeptide(L)'
;MSPVPARAFPIEQLCIERNPDVVVEDFLPVVEAGVARHGIEARVVDATEAGVCDYTLWYAARRRWDIRPVLGYAELRVRYRGETIGSASYLARPSLSPFKWRSTETKIGPLVDELLAQFPPAAGDTAP
;
A
#
# COMPACT_ATOMS: atom_id res chain seq x y z
N MET A 1 12.07 2.04 -5.41
CA MET A 1 11.38 1.43 -4.25
C MET A 1 12.42 1.13 -3.19
N SER A 2 12.02 1.12 -1.93
CA SER A 2 12.83 0.82 -0.75
C SER A 2 11.95 0.02 0.20
N PRO A 3 12.19 -1.29 0.38
CA PRO A 3 11.40 -2.11 1.30
C PRO A 3 11.67 -1.71 2.75
N VAL A 4 10.71 -1.97 3.63
CA VAL A 4 10.87 -1.77 5.06
C VAL A 4 11.84 -2.81 5.64
N PRO A 5 12.88 -2.42 6.38
CA PRO A 5 13.79 -3.38 7.00
C PRO A 5 13.18 -3.99 8.27
N ALA A 6 12.52 -5.15 8.13
CA ALA A 6 11.74 -5.79 9.20
C ALA A 6 12.51 -6.08 10.49
N ARG A 7 13.83 -6.32 10.40
CA ARG A 7 14.68 -6.52 11.59
C ARG A 7 14.91 -5.24 12.40
N ALA A 8 14.92 -4.09 11.74
CA ALA A 8 15.07 -2.80 12.40
C ALA A 8 13.71 -2.24 12.86
N PHE A 9 12.63 -2.62 12.17
CA PHE A 9 11.26 -2.17 12.44
C PHE A 9 10.32 -3.37 12.50
N PRO A 10 10.13 -3.99 13.67
CA PRO A 10 9.17 -5.07 13.85
C PRO A 10 7.75 -4.50 13.91
N ILE A 11 7.11 -4.42 12.75
CA ILE A 11 5.72 -3.96 12.62
C ILE A 11 4.78 -5.13 12.90
N GLU A 12 3.96 -5.01 13.94
CA GLU A 12 2.84 -5.93 14.22
C GLU A 12 1.50 -5.31 13.84
N GLN A 13 1.36 -4.00 14.06
CA GLN A 13 0.18 -3.20 13.73
C GLN A 13 0.57 -2.00 12.87
N LEU A 14 -0.24 -1.73 11.84
CA LEU A 14 -0.01 -0.65 10.88
C LEU A 14 -1.29 0.16 10.67
N CYS A 15 -1.23 1.45 11.03
CA CYS A 15 -2.33 2.37 10.79
C CYS A 15 -2.26 2.91 9.36
N ILE A 16 -3.27 2.61 8.54
CA ILE A 16 -3.41 3.15 7.20
C ILE A 16 -4.11 4.51 7.31
N GLU A 17 -3.40 5.58 7.01
CA GLU A 17 -3.94 6.94 7.07
C GLU A 17 -4.89 7.16 5.89
N ARG A 18 -6.19 7.28 6.18
CA ARG A 18 -7.21 7.54 5.16
C ARG A 18 -6.91 8.85 4.44
N ASN A 19 -6.82 8.77 3.11
CA ASN A 19 -6.68 9.92 2.23
C ASN A 19 -7.98 10.12 1.41
N PRO A 20 -8.83 11.10 1.76
CA PRO A 20 -10.11 11.33 1.09
C PRO A 20 -9.95 11.80 -0.38
N ASP A 21 -8.78 12.30 -0.78
CA ASP A 21 -8.50 12.70 -2.16
C ASP A 21 -8.34 11.50 -3.11
N VAL A 22 -8.18 10.29 -2.56
CA VAL A 22 -8.06 9.05 -3.33
C VAL A 22 -9.43 8.41 -3.51
N VAL A 23 -10.08 8.77 -4.60
CA VAL A 23 -11.43 8.29 -4.98
C VAL A 23 -11.43 6.92 -5.69
N VAL A 24 -10.39 6.09 -5.55
CA VAL A 24 -10.34 4.76 -6.19
C VAL A 24 -10.99 3.74 -5.26
N GLU A 25 -12.20 3.29 -5.59
CA GLU A 25 -13.06 2.47 -4.70
C GLU A 25 -12.36 1.25 -4.09
N ASP A 26 -11.60 0.49 -4.88
CA ASP A 26 -10.95 -0.74 -4.39
C ASP A 26 -9.53 -0.52 -3.83
N PHE A 27 -9.04 0.71 -3.73
CA PHE A 27 -7.64 0.95 -3.36
C PHE A 27 -7.36 0.58 -1.90
N LEU A 28 -8.16 1.10 -0.97
CA LEU A 28 -7.99 0.85 0.46
C LEU A 28 -8.13 -0.65 0.80
N PRO A 29 -9.19 -1.35 0.35
CA PRO A 29 -9.31 -2.79 0.59
C PRO A 29 -8.11 -3.61 0.06
N VAL A 30 -7.57 -3.24 -1.10
CA VAL A 30 -6.38 -3.91 -1.67
C VAL A 30 -5.13 -3.66 -0.84
N VAL A 31 -4.94 -2.45 -0.32
CA VAL A 31 -3.81 -2.13 0.56
C VAL A 31 -3.94 -2.87 1.89
N GLU A 32 -5.13 -2.87 2.51
CA GLU A 32 -5.41 -3.61 3.74
C GLU A 32 -5.14 -5.10 3.59
N ALA A 33 -5.69 -5.72 2.54
CA ALA A 33 -5.43 -7.13 2.23
C ALA A 33 -3.95 -7.40 1.94
N GLY A 34 -3.28 -6.47 1.27
CA GLY A 34 -1.84 -6.52 1.02
C GLY A 34 -1.03 -6.56 2.31
N VAL A 35 -1.30 -5.64 3.24
CA VAL A 35 -0.62 -5.59 4.54
C VAL A 35 -0.89 -6.86 5.35
N ALA A 36 -2.15 -7.31 5.39
CA ALA A 36 -2.55 -8.51 6.12
C ALA A 36 -1.82 -9.78 5.66
N ARG A 37 -1.51 -9.91 4.36
CA ARG A 37 -0.71 -11.04 3.83
C ARG A 37 0.68 -11.15 4.42
N HIS A 38 1.23 -10.08 4.99
CA HIS A 38 2.56 -10.05 5.62
C HIS A 38 2.48 -10.19 7.15
N GLY A 39 1.37 -10.74 7.66
CA GLY A 39 1.19 -10.99 9.10
C GLY A 39 1.04 -9.72 9.93
N ILE A 40 0.79 -8.57 9.30
CA ILE A 40 0.64 -7.27 9.95
C ILE A 40 -0.85 -6.96 10.07
N GLU A 41 -1.30 -6.60 11.27
CA GLU A 41 -2.65 -6.11 11.50
C GLU A 41 -2.81 -4.70 10.91
N ALA A 42 -3.73 -4.54 9.96
CA ALA A 42 -4.01 -3.27 9.31
C ALA A 42 -5.27 -2.62 9.92
N ARG A 43 -5.18 -1.32 10.23
CA ARG A 43 -6.34 -0.51 10.64
C ARG A 43 -6.39 0.79 9.85
N VAL A 44 -7.49 1.04 9.16
CA VAL A 44 -7.73 2.35 8.54
C VAL A 44 -8.17 3.34 9.60
N VAL A 45 -7.50 4.49 9.65
CA VAL A 45 -7.73 5.56 10.62
C VAL A 45 -7.75 6.92 9.93
N ASP A 46 -8.39 7.91 10.53
CA ASP A 46 -8.30 9.29 10.04
C ASP A 46 -6.95 9.93 10.44
N ALA A 47 -6.60 11.04 9.79
CA ALA A 47 -5.30 11.71 10.00
C ALA A 47 -5.01 12.10 11.45
N THR A 48 -6.05 12.41 12.23
CA THR A 48 -5.91 12.75 13.67
C THR A 48 -5.53 11.54 14.51
N GLU A 49 -6.08 10.37 14.22
CA GLU A 49 -5.77 9.10 14.89
C GLU A 49 -4.44 8.52 14.41
N ALA A 50 -4.05 8.74 13.15
CA ALA A 50 -2.77 8.29 12.59
C ALA A 50 -1.57 8.86 13.37
N GLY A 51 -1.70 10.07 13.94
CA GLY A 51 -0.65 10.69 14.77
C GLY A 51 -0.35 9.96 16.08
N VAL A 52 -1.22 9.04 16.51
CA VAL A 52 -1.05 8.24 17.73
C VAL A 52 -0.34 6.91 17.45
N CYS A 53 -0.29 6.47 16.19
CA CYS A 53 0.32 5.20 15.81
C CYS A 53 1.83 5.34 15.61
N ASP A 54 2.61 4.43 16.18
CA ASP A 54 4.06 4.36 15.94
C ASP A 54 4.36 4.07 14.46
N TYR A 55 3.60 3.16 13.84
CA TYR A 55 3.71 2.83 12.42
C TYR A 55 2.49 3.29 11.64
N THR A 56 2.73 4.04 10.56
CA THR A 56 1.67 4.50 9.66
C THR A 56 2.00 4.16 8.21
N LEU A 57 0.97 3.85 7.43
CA LEU A 57 1.03 3.78 5.98
C LEU A 57 0.36 5.03 5.42
N TRP A 58 1.17 5.87 4.78
CA TRP A 58 0.69 7.00 3.99
C TRP A 58 0.60 6.61 2.53
N TYR A 59 -0.40 7.12 1.82
CA TYR A 59 -0.54 6.89 0.39
C TYR A 59 -1.07 8.09 -0.37
N ALA A 60 -0.70 8.15 -1.64
CA ALA A 60 -1.29 9.04 -2.62
C ALA A 60 -1.50 8.30 -3.94
N ALA A 61 -2.67 8.46 -4.55
CA ALA A 61 -2.98 7.91 -5.86
C ALA A 61 -3.52 9.01 -6.76
N ARG A 62 -2.97 9.10 -7.99
CA ARG A 62 -3.42 10.07 -8.99
C ARG A 62 -3.97 9.33 -10.21
N ARG A 63 -5.19 9.68 -10.60
CA ARG A 63 -5.80 9.24 -11.85
C ARG A 63 -5.16 9.98 -13.04
N ARG A 64 -5.14 9.36 -14.22
CA ARG A 64 -4.87 10.07 -15.48
C ARG A 64 -6.16 10.03 -16.33
N TRP A 65 -6.57 11.19 -16.83
CA TRP A 65 -7.71 11.47 -17.73
C TRP A 65 -9.14 11.43 -17.12
N ASP A 66 -9.96 12.41 -17.49
CA ASP A 66 -11.32 12.68 -16.95
C ASP A 66 -12.41 11.67 -17.34
N ILE A 67 -12.15 10.75 -18.28
CA ILE A 67 -13.23 9.96 -18.93
C ILE A 67 -13.28 8.51 -18.41
N ARG A 68 -12.17 7.97 -17.86
CA ARG A 68 -12.07 6.64 -17.23
C ARG A 68 -11.05 6.70 -16.10
N PRO A 69 -11.37 6.26 -14.86
CA PRO A 69 -10.46 6.36 -13.72
C PRO A 69 -9.34 5.31 -13.83
N VAL A 70 -8.32 5.59 -14.63
CA VAL A 70 -7.12 4.74 -14.70
C VAL A 70 -6.10 5.28 -13.71
N LEU A 71 -5.67 4.42 -12.78
CA LEU A 71 -4.56 4.73 -11.88
C LEU A 71 -3.29 5.01 -12.71
N GLY A 72 -2.84 6.26 -12.71
CA GLY A 72 -1.68 6.69 -13.47
C GLY A 72 -0.41 6.85 -12.64
N TYR A 73 -0.58 7.04 -11.34
CA TYR A 73 0.49 7.09 -10.34
C TYR A 73 -0.06 6.64 -8.99
N ALA A 74 0.73 5.88 -8.24
CA ALA A 74 0.49 5.63 -6.82
C ALA A 74 1.82 5.70 -6.07
N GLU A 75 1.77 6.17 -4.84
CA GLU A 75 2.87 6.16 -3.89
C GLU A 75 2.37 5.63 -2.56
N LEU A 76 3.17 4.74 -1.98
CA LEU A 76 2.99 4.16 -0.66
C LEU A 76 4.25 4.47 0.15
N ARG A 77 4.08 4.90 1.40
CA ARG A 77 5.17 5.12 2.34
C ARG A 77 4.80 4.50 3.68
N VAL A 78 5.65 3.62 4.19
CA VAL A 78 5.58 3.20 5.59
C VAL A 78 6.44 4.16 6.40
N ARG A 79 5.87 4.69 7.47
CA ARG A 79 6.54 5.63 8.36
C ARG A 79 6.58 5.08 9.78
N TYR A 80 7.71 5.31 10.46
CA TYR A 80 7.84 5.13 11.90
C TYR A 80 7.96 6.50 12.55
N ARG A 81 7.01 6.86 13.41
CA ARG A 81 6.96 8.16 14.10
C ARG A 81 7.11 9.37 13.17
N GLY A 82 6.47 9.27 12.00
CA GLY A 82 6.49 10.30 10.95
C GLY A 82 7.66 10.20 9.96
N GLU A 83 8.72 9.45 10.26
CA GLU A 83 9.85 9.25 9.36
C GLU A 83 9.61 8.10 8.39
N THR A 84 9.88 8.30 7.09
CA THR A 84 9.70 7.24 6.09
C THR A 84 10.78 6.17 6.21
N ILE A 85 10.39 4.94 6.49
CA ILE A 85 11.27 3.76 6.65
C ILE A 85 11.17 2.78 5.48
N GLY A 86 10.19 2.98 4.59
CA GLY A 86 10.05 2.24 3.34
C GLY A 86 9.13 2.99 2.39
N SER A 87 9.37 2.88 1.09
CA SER A 87 8.55 3.51 0.07
C SER A 87 8.48 2.70 -1.22
N ALA A 88 7.31 2.71 -1.84
CA ALA A 88 7.09 2.08 -3.13
C ALA A 88 6.19 2.98 -3.97
N SER A 89 6.50 3.09 -5.26
CA SER A 89 5.72 3.92 -6.18
C SER A 89 5.44 3.19 -7.48
N TYR A 90 4.20 3.28 -7.93
CA TYR A 90 3.78 2.84 -9.25
C TYR A 90 3.65 4.05 -10.18
N LEU A 91 4.24 3.95 -11.37
CA LEU A 91 4.03 4.90 -12.45
C LEU A 91 3.55 4.13 -13.68
N ALA A 92 2.35 4.46 -14.17
CA ALA A 92 1.85 3.86 -15.40
C ALA A 92 2.78 4.21 -16.57
N ARG A 93 3.32 3.19 -17.22
CA ARG A 93 4.09 3.34 -18.47
C ARG A 93 3.10 3.45 -19.64
N PRO A 94 3.35 4.32 -20.63
CA PRO A 94 2.57 4.29 -21.87
C PRO A 94 2.75 2.92 -22.53
N SER A 95 1.67 2.14 -22.60
CA SER A 95 1.66 0.82 -23.20
C SER A 95 0.40 0.68 -24.04
N LEU A 96 0.56 0.18 -25.27
CA LEU A 96 -0.53 -0.11 -26.20
C LEU A 96 -1.27 -1.42 -25.85
N SER A 97 -0.95 -2.03 -24.70
CA SER A 97 -1.50 -3.33 -24.32
C SER A 97 -2.98 -3.25 -23.91
N PRO A 98 -3.83 -4.18 -24.37
CA PRO A 98 -5.22 -4.31 -23.91
C PRO A 98 -5.32 -4.64 -22.40
N PHE A 99 -4.24 -5.10 -21.77
CA PHE A 99 -4.17 -5.36 -20.32
C PHE A 99 -4.06 -4.09 -19.45
N LYS A 100 -4.16 -2.88 -20.04
CA LYS A 100 -4.22 -1.59 -19.32
C LYS A 100 -5.31 -1.54 -18.22
N TRP A 101 -6.33 -2.38 -18.36
CA TRP A 101 -7.50 -2.51 -17.47
C TRP A 101 -7.33 -3.51 -16.32
N ARG A 102 -6.15 -4.10 -16.09
CA ARG A 102 -5.95 -4.96 -14.91
C ARG A 102 -6.30 -4.16 -13.65
N SER A 103 -7.09 -4.78 -12.77
CA SER A 103 -7.73 -4.19 -11.59
C SER A 103 -6.71 -3.50 -10.66
N THR A 104 -7.19 -2.64 -9.76
CA THR A 104 -6.37 -2.00 -8.71
C THR A 104 -5.51 -3.03 -7.97
N GLU A 105 -6.08 -4.20 -7.70
CA GLU A 105 -5.40 -5.36 -7.10
C GLU A 105 -4.13 -5.77 -7.85
N THR A 106 -4.19 -5.90 -9.17
CA THR A 106 -3.02 -6.37 -9.96
C THR A 106 -1.89 -5.33 -10.02
N LYS A 107 -2.17 -4.07 -9.70
CA LYS A 107 -1.19 -2.96 -9.76
C LYS A 107 -0.66 -2.57 -8.38
N ILE A 108 -1.52 -2.58 -7.37
CA ILE A 108 -1.20 -2.15 -6.01
C ILE A 108 -0.79 -3.32 -5.13
N GLY A 109 -1.37 -4.51 -5.30
CA GLY A 109 -1.00 -5.71 -4.53
C GLY A 109 0.51 -5.98 -4.55
N PRO A 110 1.15 -6.12 -5.74
CA PRO A 110 2.59 -6.32 -5.82
C PRO A 110 3.41 -5.17 -5.24
N LEU A 111 2.88 -3.94 -5.23
CA LEU A 111 3.56 -2.78 -4.67
C LEU A 111 3.65 -2.87 -3.15
N VAL A 112 2.57 -3.35 -2.51
CA VAL A 112 2.54 -3.63 -1.07
C VAL A 112 3.43 -4.82 -0.74
N ASP A 113 3.41 -5.87 -1.57
CA ASP A 113 4.24 -7.06 -1.36
C ASP A 113 5.73 -6.75 -1.40
N GLU A 114 6.17 -5.94 -2.37
CA GLU A 114 7.56 -5.48 -2.45
C GLU A 114 7.93 -4.56 -1.29
N LEU A 115 7.01 -3.71 -0.84
CA LEU A 115 7.25 -2.78 0.27
C LEU A 115 7.46 -3.53 1.60
N LEU A 116 6.79 -4.67 1.77
CA LEU A 116 6.79 -5.49 2.98
C LEU A 116 7.53 -6.83 2.80
N ALA A 117 8.32 -7.00 1.74
CA ALA A 117 8.95 -8.28 1.37
C ALA A 117 9.87 -8.91 2.43
N GLN A 118 10.28 -8.16 3.47
CA GLN A 118 11.09 -8.68 4.57
C GLN A 118 10.27 -9.21 5.75
N PHE A 119 8.95 -9.07 5.71
CA PHE A 119 8.03 -9.61 6.68
C PHE A 119 7.63 -11.04 6.30
N PRO A 120 7.36 -11.90 7.29
CA PRO A 120 6.88 -13.24 7.00
C PRO A 120 5.47 -13.19 6.39
N PRO A 121 5.09 -14.17 5.57
CA PRO A 121 3.69 -14.32 5.19
C PRO A 121 2.83 -14.55 6.43
N ALA A 122 1.55 -14.17 6.36
CA ALA A 122 0.59 -14.43 7.42
C ALA A 122 0.59 -15.92 7.80
N ALA A 123 0.51 -16.21 9.10
CA ALA A 123 0.42 -17.57 9.62
C ALA A 123 -0.91 -18.21 9.17
N GLY A 124 -0.89 -18.82 7.99
CA GLY A 124 -2.07 -19.39 7.32
C GLY A 124 -1.85 -19.73 5.85
N ASP A 125 -0.90 -19.07 5.16
CA ASP A 125 -0.64 -19.26 3.72
C ASP A 125 0.48 -20.26 3.40
N THR A 126 0.94 -21.05 4.37
CA THR A 126 1.81 -22.20 4.08
C THR A 126 0.94 -23.35 3.58
N ALA A 127 0.59 -23.33 2.29
CA ALA A 127 0.14 -24.54 1.61
C ALA A 127 1.32 -25.53 1.52
N PRO A 128 1.10 -26.84 1.71
CA PRO A 128 2.14 -27.87 1.67
C PRO A 128 2.77 -28.03 0.28
#